data_AF-A0A7K7KG28-F1
#
_entry.id   AF-A0A7K7KG28-F1
#
_cell.length_a   1.000
_cell.length_b   1.000
_cell.length_c   1.000
_cell.angle_alpha   90.00
_cell.angle_beta   90.00
_cell.angle_gamma   90.00
#
_symmetry.space_group_name_H-M   'P 1'
#
loop_
_entity.id
_entity.type
_entity.pdbx_description
1 polymer ?
#
loop_
_entity_poly.entity_id
_entity_poly.type
_entity_poly.pdbx_seq_one_letter_code
_entity_poly.pdbx_strand_id
1 'polypeptide(L)'
;KADKAALGSKVNHSQFEANMERLDERMQELQSQISGQEQHWNNTQQQLGLVEEKKLDRLELKSFSNQMVETWKRGIDELKREMKEGDSGAGIKKQLPVPFSCLSCDRMLSVQVPGQ
;
A
#
# COMPACT_ATOMS: atom_id res chain seq x y z
N LYS A 1 -22.26 -25.20 -80.01
CA LYS A 1 -20.79 -25.43 -79.97
C LYS A 1 -20.26 -24.51 -78.87
N ALA A 2 -19.83 -25.03 -77.73
CA ALA A 2 -19.34 -24.19 -76.63
C ALA A 2 -17.96 -23.61 -77.00
N ASP A 3 -17.78 -22.30 -76.83
CA ASP A 3 -16.54 -21.61 -77.12
C ASP A 3 -15.41 -22.09 -76.21
N LYS A 4 -14.42 -22.76 -76.81
CA LYS A 4 -13.23 -23.27 -76.12
C LYS A 4 -12.43 -22.15 -75.43
N ALA A 5 -12.56 -20.92 -75.92
CA ALA A 5 -11.97 -19.72 -75.32
C ALA A 5 -12.63 -19.33 -73.98
N ALA A 6 -13.94 -19.60 -73.81
CA ALA A 6 -14.66 -19.32 -72.56
C ALA A 6 -14.25 -20.25 -71.41
N LEU A 7 -13.60 -21.39 -71.70
CA LEU A 7 -13.07 -22.31 -70.69
C LEU A 7 -11.72 -21.86 -70.11
N GLY A 8 -10.94 -21.02 -70.82
CA GLY A 8 -9.67 -20.49 -70.32
C GLY A 8 -9.81 -19.39 -69.27
N SER A 9 -11.01 -18.84 -69.11
CA SER A 9 -11.38 -17.84 -68.10
C SER A 9 -11.85 -18.47 -66.77
N LYS A 10 -12.14 -19.78 -66.77
CA LYS A 10 -12.31 -20.52 -65.52
C LYS A 10 -10.94 -20.65 -64.89
N VAL A 11 -10.79 -20.04 -63.71
CA VAL A 11 -9.63 -20.14 -62.82
C VAL A 11 -8.98 -21.52 -62.99
N ASN A 12 -7.71 -21.52 -63.38
CA ASN A 12 -6.95 -22.75 -63.50
C ASN A 12 -6.94 -23.42 -62.11
N HIS A 13 -7.55 -24.60 -62.01
CA HIS A 13 -7.69 -25.35 -60.76
C HIS A 13 -6.35 -25.50 -60.05
N SER A 14 -5.26 -25.78 -60.77
CA SER A 14 -3.93 -25.91 -60.16
C SER A 14 -3.40 -24.60 -59.58
N GLN A 15 -3.77 -23.46 -60.18
CA GLN A 15 -3.39 -22.13 -59.68
C GLN A 15 -4.17 -21.79 -58.41
N PHE A 16 -5.44 -22.19 -58.33
CA PHE A 16 -6.25 -22.00 -57.14
C PHE A 16 -5.74 -22.84 -55.98
N GLU A 17 -5.48 -24.14 -56.19
CA GLU A 17 -4.92 -25.03 -55.17
C GLU A 17 -3.56 -24.52 -54.67
N ALA A 18 -2.65 -24.14 -55.57
CA ALA A 18 -1.35 -23.59 -55.17
C ALA A 18 -1.47 -22.27 -54.38
N ASN A 19 -2.47 -21.44 -54.68
CA ASN A 19 -2.73 -20.23 -53.90
C ASN A 19 -3.34 -20.54 -52.52
N MET A 20 -4.19 -21.57 -52.43
CA MET A 20 -4.76 -22.06 -51.17
C MET A 20 -3.70 -22.66 -50.25
N GLU A 21 -2.81 -23.51 -50.77
CA GLU A 21 -1.68 -24.07 -50.01
C GLU A 21 -0.79 -22.94 -49.47
N ARG A 22 -0.41 -21.98 -50.32
CA ARG A 22 0.40 -20.83 -49.89
C ARG A 22 -0.32 -19.96 -48.85
N LEU A 23 -1.65 -19.85 -48.94
CA LEU A 23 -2.42 -19.12 -47.93
C LEU A 23 -2.43 -19.86 -46.59
N ASP A 24 -2.59 -21.18 -46.62
CA ASP A 24 -2.56 -22.04 -45.43
C ASP A 24 -1.20 -21.96 -44.72
N GLU A 25 -0.09 -22.07 -45.46
CA GLU A 25 1.26 -21.91 -44.91
C GLU A 25 1.45 -20.58 -44.18
N ARG A 26 0.97 -19.47 -44.79
CA ARG A 26 1.05 -18.13 -44.17
C ARG A 26 0.17 -18.01 -42.94
N MET A 27 -1.01 -18.65 -42.93
CA MET A 27 -1.88 -18.67 -41.75
C MET A 27 -1.25 -19.45 -40.60
N GLN A 28 -0.63 -20.61 -40.89
CA GLN A 28 0.09 -21.39 -39.88
C GLN A 28 1.30 -20.64 -39.32
N GLU A 29 2.07 -19.95 -40.16
CA GLU A 29 3.18 -19.10 -39.72
C GLU A 29 2.71 -17.98 -38.79
N LEU A 30 1.64 -17.26 -39.18
CA LEU A 30 1.05 -16.21 -38.35
C LEU A 30 0.55 -16.76 -37.01
N GLN A 31 -0.09 -17.92 -37.02
CA GLN A 31 -0.56 -18.58 -35.80
C GLN A 31 0.60 -18.93 -34.87
N SER A 32 1.69 -19.48 -35.40
CA SER A 32 2.90 -19.78 -34.63
C SER A 32 3.50 -18.52 -33.99
N GLN A 33 3.58 -17.41 -34.74
CA GLN A 33 4.06 -16.13 -34.22
C GLN A 33 3.18 -15.57 -33.10
N ILE A 34 1.85 -15.62 -33.27
CA ILE A 34 0.89 -15.15 -32.26
C ILE A 34 0.98 -15.99 -30.98
N SER A 35 1.01 -17.32 -31.10
CA SER A 35 1.15 -18.21 -29.94
C SER A 35 2.49 -18.02 -29.22
N GLY A 36 3.58 -17.81 -29.96
CA GLY A 36 4.88 -17.48 -29.37
C GLY A 36 4.86 -16.15 -28.60
N GLN A 37 4.15 -15.14 -29.10
CA GLN A 37 3.99 -13.86 -28.41
C GLN A 37 3.12 -13.98 -27.15
N GLU A 38 2.06 -14.79 -27.16
CA GLU A 38 1.19 -14.99 -25.99
C GLU A 38 1.97 -15.56 -24.79
N GLN A 39 2.85 -16.53 -25.04
CA GLN A 39 3.71 -17.08 -23.99
C GLN A 39 4.69 -16.02 -23.43
N HIS A 40 5.27 -15.20 -24.30
CA HIS A 40 6.17 -14.12 -23.88
C HIS A 40 5.45 -13.04 -23.06
N TRP A 41 4.23 -12.67 -23.45
CA TRP A 41 3.38 -11.74 -22.71
C TRP A 41 3.01 -12.29 -21.33
N ASN A 42 2.61 -13.55 -21.24
CA ASN A 42 2.30 -14.19 -19.97
C ASN A 42 3.51 -14.20 -19.02
N ASN A 43 4.71 -14.50 -19.52
CA ASN A 43 5.93 -14.45 -18.72
C ASN A 43 6.24 -13.02 -18.24
N THR A 44 6.15 -12.04 -19.14
CA THR A 44 6.38 -10.62 -18.79
C THR A 44 5.39 -10.13 -17.73
N GLN A 45 4.12 -10.54 -17.84
CA GLN A 45 3.09 -10.22 -16.86
C GLN A 45 3.40 -10.84 -15.49
N GLN A 46 3.84 -12.09 -15.43
CA GLN A 46 4.26 -12.73 -14.18
C GLN A 46 5.46 -12.02 -13.54
N GLN A 47 6.48 -11.65 -14.33
CA GLN A 47 7.64 -10.91 -13.83
C GLN A 47 7.25 -9.54 -13.28
N LEU A 48 6.33 -8.83 -13.95
CA LEU A 48 5.80 -7.56 -13.45
C LEU A 48 5.05 -7.73 -12.13
N GLY A 49 4.21 -8.77 -12.02
CA GLY A 49 3.52 -9.12 -10.79
C GLY A 49 4.48 -9.38 -9.63
N LEU A 50 5.57 -10.12 -9.86
CA LEU A 50 6.61 -10.35 -8.84
C LEU A 50 7.33 -9.07 -8.43
N VAL A 51 7.58 -8.14 -9.36
CA VAL A 51 8.20 -6.85 -9.05
C VAL A 51 7.24 -5.95 -8.27
N GLU A 52 5.97 -5.95 -8.64
CA GLU A 52 4.91 -5.23 -7.92
C GLU A 52 4.75 -5.79 -6.51
N GLU A 53 4.60 -7.11 -6.35
CA GLU A 53 4.55 -7.79 -5.06
C GLU A 53 5.78 -7.48 -4.22
N LYS A 54 7.00 -7.49 -4.77
CA LYS A 54 8.21 -7.10 -4.01
C LYS A 54 8.26 -5.63 -3.64
N LYS A 55 7.67 -4.74 -4.44
CA LYS A 55 7.54 -3.31 -4.12
C LYS A 55 6.47 -3.06 -3.05
N LEU A 56 5.39 -3.85 -3.05
CA LEU A 56 4.32 -3.82 -2.06
C LEU A 56 4.74 -4.50 -0.75
N ASP A 57 5.45 -5.61 -0.85
CA ASP A 57 6.16 -6.33 0.20
C ASP A 57 7.51 -5.66 0.51
N ARG A 58 7.58 -4.33 0.36
CA ARG A 58 8.62 -3.53 1.00
C ARG A 58 8.49 -3.79 2.49
N LEU A 59 9.23 -4.79 2.96
CA LEU A 59 9.58 -5.04 4.35
C LEU A 59 10.07 -3.74 4.99
N GLU A 60 10.65 -2.83 4.20
CA GLU A 60 10.98 -1.45 4.57
C GLU A 60 9.78 -0.64 5.08
N LEU A 61 8.58 -0.76 4.47
CA LEU A 61 7.38 -0.08 4.92
C LEU A 61 6.89 -0.66 6.24
N LYS A 62 6.95 -2.00 6.39
CA LYS A 62 6.59 -2.69 7.63
C LYS A 62 7.59 -2.38 8.75
N SER A 63 8.89 -2.37 8.45
CA SER A 63 9.94 -2.02 9.41
C SER A 63 9.85 -0.55 9.80
N PHE A 64 9.58 0.34 8.85
CA PHE A 64 9.34 1.76 9.10
C PHE A 64 8.08 1.99 9.95
N SER A 65 6.98 1.31 9.64
CA SER A 65 5.75 1.35 10.44
C SER A 65 5.99 0.88 11.87
N ASN A 66 6.69 -0.25 12.05
CA ASN A 66 7.08 -0.74 13.38
C ASN A 66 7.96 0.26 14.13
N GLN A 67 8.92 0.89 13.46
CA GLN A 67 9.77 1.92 14.06
C GLN A 67 8.96 3.13 14.54
N MET A 68 7.94 3.57 13.79
CA MET A 68 7.05 4.64 14.22
C MET A 68 6.23 4.24 15.44
N VAL A 69 5.66 3.04 15.46
CA VAL A 69 4.89 2.52 16.60
C VAL A 69 5.76 2.47 17.85
N GLU A 70 6.98 1.96 17.77
CA GLU A 70 7.89 1.90 18.92
C GLU A 70 8.36 3.28 19.39
N THR A 71 8.53 4.22 18.46
CA THR A 71 8.85 5.62 18.81
C THR A 71 7.69 6.30 19.52
N TRP A 72 6.47 6.10 19.04
CA TRP A 72 5.25 6.60 19.69
C TRP A 72 5.07 6.03 21.10
N LYS A 73 5.23 4.70 21.26
CA LYS A 73 5.17 4.05 22.57
C LYS A 73 6.18 4.64 23.56
N ARG A 74 7.45 4.79 23.15
CA ARG A 74 8.47 5.44 23.98
C ARG A 74 8.08 6.86 24.39
N GLY A 75 7.57 7.66 23.46
CA GLY A 75 7.14 9.02 23.76
C GLY A 75 6.01 9.07 24.79
N ILE A 76 5.02 8.18 24.67
CA ILE A 76 3.93 8.07 25.64
C ILE A 76 4.43 7.60 27.00
N ASP A 77 5.35 6.64 27.05
CA ASP A 77 5.90 6.15 28.32
C ASP A 77 6.77 7.18 29.02
N GLU A 78 7.52 7.98 28.25
CA GLU A 78 8.29 9.09 28.79
C GLU A 78 7.37 10.19 29.34
N LEU A 79 6.33 10.60 28.59
CA LEU A 79 5.34 11.56 29.09
C LEU A 79 4.64 11.05 30.36
N LYS A 80 4.34 9.76 30.44
CA LYS A 80 3.78 9.16 31.67
C LYS A 80 4.78 9.20 32.83
N ARG A 81 6.07 9.02 32.57
CA ARG A 81 7.13 9.11 33.57
C ARG A 81 7.27 10.55 34.07
N GLU A 82 7.40 11.51 33.16
CA GLU A 82 7.44 12.94 33.48
C GLU A 82 6.18 13.39 34.23
N MET A 83 5.00 12.84 33.90
CA MET A 83 3.76 13.17 34.61
C MET A 83 3.72 12.56 36.03
N LYS A 84 4.32 11.38 36.24
CA LYS A 84 4.44 10.76 37.57
C LYS A 84 5.49 11.45 38.43
N GLU A 85 6.63 11.82 37.85
CA GLU A 85 7.69 12.60 38.51
C GLU A 85 7.25 14.06 38.72
N GLY A 86 6.43 14.57 37.80
CA GLY A 86 5.77 15.86 37.80
C GLY A 86 4.48 15.92 38.61
N ASP A 87 4.13 14.90 39.41
CA ASP A 87 3.10 15.00 40.46
C ASP A 87 3.59 15.86 41.67
N SER A 88 4.76 16.47 41.52
CA SER A 88 5.00 17.80 42.07
C SER A 88 4.41 18.92 41.18
N GLY A 89 3.22 18.68 40.63
CA GLY A 89 2.41 19.69 39.98
C GLY A 89 2.22 20.83 40.97
N ALA A 90 2.38 22.05 40.48
CA ALA A 90 2.36 23.28 41.25
C ALA A 90 0.97 23.62 41.84
N GLY A 91 0.23 22.63 42.37
CA GLY A 91 -0.81 22.87 43.35
C GLY A 91 -0.14 23.32 44.64
N ILE A 92 -0.16 24.63 44.88
CA ILE A 92 0.23 25.35 46.12
C ILE A 92 0.65 24.39 47.26
N LYS A 93 1.90 23.88 47.22
CA LYS A 93 2.50 23.12 48.33
C LYS A 93 3.19 24.05 49.33
N LYS A 94 2.95 25.36 49.24
CA LYS A 94 3.32 26.28 50.31
C LYS A 94 2.23 26.15 51.36
N GLN A 95 2.53 25.39 52.41
CA GLN A 95 1.73 25.40 53.63
C GLN A 95 1.43 26.86 53.97
N LEU A 96 0.15 27.24 53.92
CA LEU A 96 -0.26 28.58 54.32
C LEU A 96 0.13 28.73 55.79
N PRO A 97 0.89 29.78 56.17
CA PRO A 97 1.20 30.02 57.56
C PRO A 97 -0.10 30.12 58.36
N VAL A 98 -0.34 29.15 59.24
CA VAL A 98 -1.38 29.23 60.25
C VAL A 98 -0.87 30.19 61.33
N PRO A 99 -1.71 31.08 61.89
CA PRO A 99 -3.15 31.25 61.67
C PRO A 99 -3.54 32.38 60.70
N PHE A 100 -4.69 32.22 60.02
CA PHE A 100 -5.32 33.26 59.20
C PHE A 100 -6.63 33.76 59.84
N SER A 101 -6.92 35.06 59.65
CA SER A 101 -8.19 35.68 60.06
C SER A 101 -9.19 35.69 58.90
N CYS A 102 -10.47 35.46 59.22
CA CYS A 102 -11.55 35.63 58.25
C CYS A 102 -11.72 37.11 57.91
N LEU A 103 -11.53 37.50 56.65
CA LEU A 103 -11.64 38.91 56.24
C LEU A 103 -13.02 39.54 56.47
N SER A 104 -14.06 38.71 56.64
CA SER A 104 -15.43 39.18 56.87
C SER A 104 -15.79 39.37 58.34
N CYS A 105 -15.09 38.72 59.27
CA CYS A 105 -15.43 38.76 60.69
C CYS A 105 -14.22 38.74 61.65
N ASP A 106 -13.01 38.88 61.11
CA ASP A 106 -11.71 38.83 61.78
C ASP A 106 -11.46 37.61 62.69
N ARG A 107 -12.31 36.58 62.59
CA ARG A 107 -12.19 35.37 63.38
C ARG A 107 -10.98 34.56 62.94
N MET A 108 -10.15 34.17 63.90
CA MET A 108 -9.02 33.26 63.71
C MET A 108 -9.53 31.87 63.33
N LEU A 109 -9.09 31.35 62.19
CA LEU A 109 -9.50 30.03 61.69
C LEU A 109 -8.37 29.02 61.90
N SER A 110 -8.68 27.95 62.63
CA SER A 110 -7.83 26.76 62.74
C SER A 110 -8.33 25.73 61.74
N VAL A 111 -7.71 25.68 60.57
CA VAL A 111 -8.02 24.64 59.57
C VAL A 111 -6.89 23.63 59.59
N GLN A 112 -7.20 22.37 59.89
CA GLN A 112 -6.27 21.26 59.72
C GLN A 112 -6.21 20.89 58.24
N VAL A 113 -5.00 20.88 57.68
CA VAL A 113 -4.78 20.52 56.28
C VAL A 113 -4.70 18.98 56.20
N PRO A 114 -5.53 18.28 55.40
CA PRO A 114 -5.44 16.83 55.26
C PRO A 114 -4.21 16.45 54.43
N GLY A 115 -3.35 15.58 54.96
CA GLY A 115 -2.18 15.05 54.23
C GLY A 115 -0.98 14.71 55.11
N GLN A 116 -1.19 14.04 56.24
CA GLN A 116 -0.12 13.48 57.07
C GLN A 116 -0.09 11.95 56.95
#